data_AF-A0A951UPS9-F1
#
_entry.id   AF-A0A951UPS9-F1
#
_cell.length_a   1.000
_cell.length_b   1.000
_cell.length_c   1.000
_cell.angle_alpha   90.00
_cell.angle_beta   90.00
_cell.angle_gamma   90.00
#
_symmetry.space_group_name_H-M   'P 1'
#
loop_
_entity.id
_entity.type
_entity.pdbx_description
1 polymer ?
#
loop_
_entity_poly.entity_id
_entity_poly.type
_entity_poly.pdbx_seq_one_letter_code
_entity_poly.pdbx_strand_id
1 'polypeptide(L)' 'MLWESAPIPHTPFLVSRDLPPDLIEKMKEAFLTVPPGLQDIVGTYASGYTLVEASDYEPIQQLRIQLHLAAEGTSK' A
#
# COMPACT_ATOMS: atom_id res chain seq x y z
N MET A 1 -10.50 -10.96 -24.96
CA MET A 1 -9.95 -11.02 -23.59
C MET A 1 -9.96 -12.48 -23.16
N LEU A 2 -8.82 -13.05 -22.77
CA LEU A 2 -8.71 -14.49 -22.46
C LEU A 2 -8.71 -14.77 -20.95
N TRP A 3 -8.19 -13.84 -20.14
CA TRP A 3 -8.23 -13.90 -18.68
C TRP A 3 -7.89 -12.52 -18.10
N GLU A 4 -8.41 -12.24 -16.90
CA GLU A 4 -8.12 -11.06 -16.08
C GLU A 4 -8.00 -11.52 -14.63
N SER A 5 -7.08 -10.92 -13.87
CA SER A 5 -6.90 -11.27 -12.46
C SER A 5 -7.98 -10.67 -11.57
N ALA A 6 -8.09 -11.16 -10.34
CA ALA A 6 -8.70 -10.35 -9.29
C ALA A 6 -7.93 -9.02 -9.12
N PRO A 7 -8.57 -7.94 -8.64
CA PRO A 7 -7.89 -6.68 -8.39
C PRO A 7 -6.67 -6.85 -7.49
N ILE A 8 -5.56 -6.25 -7.88
CA ILE A 8 -4.32 -6.21 -7.08
C ILE A 8 -4.28 -4.86 -6.37
N PRO A 9 -4.13 -4.81 -5.04
CA PRO A 9 -4.06 -3.54 -4.32
C PRO A 9 -2.82 -2.73 -4.74
N HIS A 10 -2.96 -1.40 -4.73
CA HIS A 10 -1.85 -0.48 -4.95
C HIS A 10 -0.84 -0.53 -3.80
N THR A 11 0.37 0.01 -4.01
CA THR A 11 1.41 0.06 -2.98
C THR A 11 0.98 0.88 -1.76
N PRO A 12 1.13 0.34 -0.53
CA PRO A 12 0.76 1.06 0.69
C PRO A 12 1.81 2.09 1.08
N PHE A 13 1.39 3.12 1.80
CA PHE A 13 2.27 3.91 2.65
C PHE A 13 2.37 3.25 4.02
N LEU A 14 3.59 2.90 4.43
CA LEU A 14 3.87 2.28 5.72
C LEU A 14 4.55 3.30 6.64
N VAL A 15 4.20 3.25 7.93
CA VAL A 15 4.80 4.09 8.97
C VAL A 15 5.34 3.21 10.09
N SER A 16 6.40 3.68 10.77
CA SER A 16 6.89 2.99 11.96
C SER A 16 5.85 3.10 13.09
N ARG A 17 5.69 2.00 13.84
CA ARG A 17 4.87 1.97 15.06
C ARG A 17 5.48 2.78 16.21
N ASP A 18 6.75 3.16 16.10
CA ASP A 18 7.46 3.94 17.12
C ASP A 18 7.17 5.45 17.01
N LEU A 19 6.46 5.88 15.95
CA LEU A 19 6.03 7.27 15.82
C LEU A 19 4.94 7.59 16.86
N PRO A 20 4.89 8.84 17.36
CA PRO A 20 3.81 9.27 18.25
C PRO A 20 2.44 8.97 17.63
N PRO A 21 1.48 8.40 18.37
CA PRO A 21 0.15 8.06 17.84
C PRO A 21 -0.55 9.25 17.17
N ASP A 22 -0.47 10.43 17.79
CA ASP A 22 -1.05 11.67 17.24
C ASP A 22 -0.43 12.07 15.90
N LEU A 23 0.85 11.74 15.66
CA LEU A 23 1.49 11.97 14.38
C LEU A 23 0.97 11.01 13.32
N ILE A 24 0.79 9.73 13.67
CA ILE A 24 0.22 8.72 12.77
C ILE A 24 -1.21 9.11 12.35
N GLU A 25 -2.03 9.58 13.29
CA GLU A 25 -3.40 10.04 12.99
C GLU A 25 -3.41 11.28 12.08
N LYS A 26 -2.55 12.27 12.34
CA LYS A 26 -2.38 13.44 11.45
C LYS A 26 -1.92 13.05 10.06
N MET A 27 -1.03 12.07 9.94
CA MET A 27 -0.61 11.56 8.63
C MET A 27 -1.78 10.92 7.89
N LYS A 28 -2.57 10.05 8.55
CA LYS A 28 -3.78 9.46 7.94
C LYS A 28 -4.73 10.53 7.44
N GLU A 29 -5.06 11.52 8.28
CA GLU A 29 -5.95 12.62 7.91
C GLU A 29 -5.40 13.42 6.72
N ALA A 30 -4.11 13.75 6.74
CA ALA A 30 -3.47 14.48 5.65
C ALA A 30 -3.58 13.75 4.31
N PHE A 31 -3.35 12.43 4.28
CA PHE A 31 -3.47 11.64 3.04
C PHE A 31 -4.93 11.44 2.59
N LEU A 32 -5.87 11.22 3.52
CA LEU A 32 -7.28 11.00 3.18
C LEU A 32 -8.01 12.26 2.69
N THR A 33 -7.48 13.44 3.02
CA THR A 33 -8.07 14.74 2.64
C THR A 33 -7.40 15.37 1.41
N VAL A 34 -6.45 14.67 0.80
CA VAL A 34 -5.80 15.11 -0.44
C VAL A 34 -6.84 15.26 -1.56
N PRO A 35 -6.86 16.42 -2.28
CA PRO A 35 -7.73 16.57 -3.43
C PRO A 35 -7.32 15.63 -4.58
N PRO A 36 -8.27 15.25 -5.44
CA PRO A 36 -7.97 14.43 -6.61
C PRO A 36 -7.02 15.16 -7.58
N GLY A 37 -6.32 14.39 -8.41
CA GLY A 37 -5.36 14.93 -9.38
C GLY A 37 -3.96 15.12 -8.80
N LEU A 38 -3.67 14.48 -7.67
CA LEU A 38 -2.33 14.45 -7.12
C LEU A 38 -1.43 13.63 -8.06
N GLN A 39 -0.29 14.21 -8.43
CA GLN A 39 0.71 13.55 -9.24
C GLN A 39 1.83 13.03 -8.33
N ASP A 40 2.19 11.75 -8.47
CA ASP A 40 3.36 11.22 -7.79
C ASP A 40 4.67 11.73 -8.42
N ILE A 41 5.80 11.42 -7.80
CA ILE A 41 7.12 11.87 -8.26
C ILE A 41 7.54 11.27 -9.61
N VAL A 42 6.85 10.25 -10.12
CA VAL A 42 7.12 9.61 -11.41
C VAL A 42 6.10 10.01 -12.48
N GLY A 43 5.19 10.95 -12.16
CA GLY A 43 4.25 11.53 -13.10
C GLY A 43 2.90 10.81 -13.18
N THR A 44 2.64 9.82 -12.34
CA THR A 44 1.36 9.09 -12.30
C THR A 44 0.31 9.89 -11.53
N TYR A 45 -0.90 9.98 -12.08
CA TYR A 45 -2.02 10.59 -11.39
C TYR A 45 -2.71 9.60 -10.47
N ALA A 46 -2.89 10.00 -9.21
CA ALA A 46 -3.70 9.29 -8.24
C ALA A 46 -5.03 10.03 -8.01
N SER A 47 -6.11 9.26 -7.85
CA SER A 47 -7.41 9.78 -7.46
C SER A 47 -7.49 10.14 -5.96
N GLY A 48 -6.48 9.76 -5.18
CA GLY A 48 -6.41 9.98 -3.73
C GLY A 48 -5.79 8.79 -3.01
N TYR A 49 -5.90 8.79 -1.68
CA TYR A 49 -5.46 7.72 -0.80
C TYR A 49 -6.64 7.11 -0.05
N THR A 50 -6.51 5.84 0.33
CA THR A 50 -7.48 5.14 1.19
C THR A 50 -6.75 4.44 2.33
N LEU A 51 -7.49 4.13 3.40
CA LEU A 51 -7.01 3.24 4.44
C LEU A 51 -6.94 1.81 3.91
N VAL A 52 -5.91 1.09 4.35
CA VAL A 52 -5.68 -0.31 4.04
C VAL A 52 -5.15 -1.03 5.28
N GLU A 53 -5.40 -2.33 5.34
CA GLU A 53 -4.94 -3.23 6.39
C GLU A 53 -4.02 -4.32 5.80
N ALA A 54 -3.34 -5.07 6.66
CA ALA A 54 -2.43 -6.13 6.20
C ALA A 54 -3.16 -7.25 5.44
N SER A 55 -4.42 -7.53 5.79
CA SER A 55 -5.29 -8.52 5.15
C SER A 55 -5.60 -8.19 3.70
N ASP A 56 -5.66 -6.90 3.32
CA ASP A 56 -5.88 -6.48 1.92
C ASP A 56 -4.79 -7.00 0.98
N TYR A 57 -3.61 -7.30 1.52
CA TYR A 57 -2.44 -7.80 0.77
C TYR A 57 -2.23 -9.32 0.91
N GLU A 58 -3.16 -10.04 1.58
CA GLU A 58 -3.07 -11.50 1.74
C GLU A 58 -2.92 -12.26 0.40
N PRO A 59 -3.64 -11.93 -0.69
CA PRO A 59 -3.48 -12.62 -1.97
C PRO A 59 -2.05 -12.56 -2.51
N ILE A 60 -1.35 -11.44 -2.29
CA ILE A 60 0.04 -11.26 -2.71
C ILE A 60 0.95 -12.17 -1.87
N GLN A 61 0.70 -12.27 -0.57
CA GLN A 61 1.46 -13.17 0.32
C GLN A 61 1.28 -14.65 -0.08
N GLN A 62 0.03 -15.07 -0.34
CA GLN A 62 -0.26 -16.43 -0.78
C GLN A 62 0.41 -16.76 -2.11
N LEU A 63 0.40 -15.81 -3.06
CA LEU A 63 1.08 -15.98 -4.35
C LEU A 63 2.60 -16.15 -4.17
N ARG A 64 3.23 -15.35 -3.30
CA ARG A 64 4.67 -15.51 -2.99
C ARG A 64 5.00 -16.90 -2.44
N ILE A 65 4.16 -17.41 -1.54
CA ILE A 65 4.30 -18.76 -0.98
C ILE A 65 4.19 -19.83 -2.08
N GLN A 66 3.15 -19.76 -2.92
CA GLN A 66 2.94 -20.70 -4.02
C GLN A 66 4.11 -20.71 -5.02
N LEU A 67 4.70 -19.55 -5.25
CA LEU A 67 5.85 -19.37 -6.14
C LEU A 67 7.20 -19.64 -5.47
N HIS A 68 7.23 -20.04 -4.20
CA HIS A 68 8.44 -20.29 -3.42
C HIS A 68 9.42 -19.09 -3.42
N LEU A 69 8.89 -17.87 -3.46
CA LEU A 69 9.70 -16.65 -3.41
C LEU A 69 10.11 -16.39 -1.98
N ALA A 70 11.42 -16.36 -1.71
CA ALA A 70 11.94 -15.98 -0.41
C ALA A 70 11.46 -14.56 -0.04
N ALA A 71 11.22 -14.33 1.25
CA ALA A 71 11.09 -12.98 1.78
C ALA A 71 12.46 -12.31 1.71
N GLU A 72 12.85 -11.77 0.55
CA GLU A 72 13.98 -10.85 0.49
C GLU A 72 13.59 -9.58 1.27
N GLY A 73 14.01 -9.54 2.53
CA GLY A 73 13.59 -8.50 3.47
C GLY A 73 13.99 -8.73 4.93
N THR A 74 14.91 -9.63 5.26
CA THR A 74 15.66 -9.56 6.52
C THR A 74 16.93 -8.74 6.29
N SER A 75 16.78 -7.43 6.17
CA SER A 75 17.92 -6.52 6.25
C SER A 75 18.07 -6.03 7.69
N LYS A 76 19.05 -6.64 8.38
CA LYS A 76 19.73 -6.25 9.63
C LYS A 76 18.90 -6.06 10.91
#